data_AF-A0A7C2MFU1-F1
#
_entry.id   AF-A0A7C2MFU1-F1
#
_cell.length_a   1.000
_cell.length_b   1.000
_cell.length_c   1.000
_cell.angle_alpha   90.00
_cell.angle_beta   90.00
_cell.angle_gamma   90.00
#
_symmetry.space_group_name_H-M   'P 1'
#
loop_
_entity.id
_entity.type
_entity.pdbx_description
1 polymer ?
#
loop_
_entity_poly.entity_id
_entity_poly.type
_entity_poly.pdbx_seq_one_letter_code
_entity_poly.pdbx_strand_id
1 'polypeptide(L)'
;MMNTIIDYFEALDPVMAAFLATLFTWGLTALGASLVFFFKKMNRAIFDGMLGFTGGVMVAASFWSLLAPGIEMSEGEGFEKVVPAVVGFALGALFIFGLDKVLPH
;
A
#
# COMPACT_ATOMS: atom_id res chain seq x y z
N MET A 1 1.79 -19.32 22.93
CA MET A 1 0.68 -18.42 22.56
C MET A 1 0.98 -17.67 21.27
N MET A 2 2.08 -16.91 21.16
CA MET A 2 2.47 -16.24 19.90
C MET A 2 2.74 -17.23 18.75
N ASN A 3 3.53 -18.29 18.99
CA ASN A 3 3.83 -19.29 17.96
C ASN A 3 2.57 -19.99 17.44
N THR A 4 1.61 -20.29 18.32
CA THR A 4 0.33 -20.89 17.95
C THR A 4 -0.51 -20.00 17.00
N ILE A 5 -0.40 -18.68 17.16
CA ILE A 5 -1.07 -17.72 16.27
C ILE A 5 -0.36 -17.70 14.91
N ILE A 6 0.98 -17.71 14.90
CA ILE A 6 1.77 -17.73 13.67
C ILE A 6 1.52 -19.03 12.89
N ASP A 7 1.56 -20.18 13.54
CA ASP A 7 1.27 -21.49 12.93
C ASP A 7 -0.14 -21.53 12.31
N TYR A 8 -1.12 -20.87 12.96
CA TYR A 8 -2.48 -20.75 12.43
C TYR A 8 -2.52 -19.90 11.15
N PHE A 9 -1.83 -18.77 11.12
CA PHE A 9 -1.75 -17.91 9.94
C PHE A 9 -0.94 -18.53 8.80
N GLU A 10 0.11 -19.30 9.10
CA GLU A 10 0.89 -20.05 8.10
C GLU A 10 0.09 -21.21 7.49
N ALA A 11 -0.87 -21.77 8.24
CA ALA A 11 -1.77 -22.81 7.74
C ALA A 11 -2.93 -22.26 6.88
N LEU A 12 -3.15 -20.95 6.83
CA LEU A 12 -4.18 -20.35 5.99
C LEU A 12 -3.73 -20.28 4.54
N ASP A 13 -4.67 -20.59 3.63
CA ASP A 13 -4.44 -20.39 2.21
C ASP A 13 -4.12 -18.89 1.92
N PRO A 14 -3.11 -18.58 1.07
CA PRO A 14 -2.73 -17.20 0.78
C PRO A 14 -3.88 -16.33 0.31
N VAL A 15 -4.87 -16.90 -0.39
CA VAL A 15 -6.07 -16.18 -0.85
C VAL A 15 -6.95 -15.79 0.33
N MET A 16 -7.14 -16.70 1.30
CA MET A 16 -7.92 -16.41 2.51
C MET A 16 -7.22 -15.37 3.39
N ALA A 17 -5.89 -15.47 3.53
CA ALA A 17 -5.10 -14.48 4.26
C ALA A 17 -5.20 -13.09 3.63
N ALA A 18 -5.05 -13.00 2.30
CA ALA A 18 -5.23 -11.74 1.57
C ALA A 18 -6.65 -11.19 1.70
N PHE A 19 -7.68 -12.05 1.65
CA PHE A 19 -9.07 -11.64 1.83
C PHE A 19 -9.33 -11.05 3.23
N LEU A 20 -8.87 -11.71 4.30
CA LEU A 20 -9.01 -11.20 5.66
C LEU A 20 -8.24 -9.88 5.87
N ALA A 21 -7.01 -9.79 5.35
CA ALA A 21 -6.21 -8.57 5.43
C ALA A 21 -6.83 -7.40 4.68
N THR A 22 -7.39 -7.65 3.49
CA THR A 22 -8.08 -6.60 2.70
C THR A 22 -9.39 -6.18 3.34
N LEU A 23 -10.17 -7.11 3.90
CA LEU A 23 -11.39 -6.77 4.64
C LEU A 23 -11.08 -5.93 5.89
N PHE A 24 -10.00 -6.26 6.60
CA PHE A 24 -9.54 -5.50 7.76
C PHE A 24 -9.14 -4.07 7.38
N THR A 25 -8.29 -3.91 6.35
CA THR A 25 -7.86 -2.58 5.89
C THR A 25 -9.02 -1.75 5.37
N TRP A 26 -9.97 -2.36 4.64
CA TRP A 26 -11.23 -1.71 4.26
C TRP A 26 -12.05 -1.26 5.47
N GLY A 27 -12.14 -2.10 6.51
CA GLY A 27 -12.82 -1.76 7.76
C GLY A 27 -12.19 -0.55 8.45
N LEU A 28 -10.85 -0.46 8.49
CA LEU A 28 -10.16 0.73 9.00
C LEU A 28 -10.47 1.99 8.19
N THR A 29 -10.55 1.88 6.86
CA THR A 29 -10.97 3.00 6.00
C THR A 29 -12.41 3.43 6.31
N ALA A 30 -13.33 2.49 6.45
CA ALA A 30 -14.73 2.78 6.79
C ALA A 30 -14.85 3.43 8.18
N LEU A 31 -14.08 2.95 9.17
CA LEU A 31 -14.03 3.55 10.50
C LEU A 31 -13.47 4.98 10.45
N GLY A 32 -12.39 5.22 9.72
CA GLY A 32 -11.84 6.56 9.53
C GLY A 32 -12.83 7.51 8.85
N ALA A 33 -13.52 7.04 7.81
CA ALA A 33 -14.55 7.80 7.11
C ALA A 33 -15.77 8.10 8.00
N SER A 34 -16.13 7.21 8.92
CA SER A 34 -17.27 7.39 9.84
C SER A 34 -17.13 8.61 10.76
N LEU A 35 -15.91 9.11 10.97
CA LEU A 35 -15.66 10.34 11.74
C LEU A 35 -16.35 11.58 11.14
N VAL A 36 -16.70 11.54 9.85
CA VAL A 36 -17.47 12.61 9.18
C VAL A 36 -18.83 12.88 9.85
N PHE A 37 -19.42 11.88 10.51
CA PHE A 37 -20.70 12.04 11.22
C PHE A 37 -20.57 12.91 12.48
N PHE A 38 -19.37 12.99 13.08
CA PHE A 38 -19.10 13.77 14.28
C PHE A 38 -18.55 15.16 13.96
N PHE A 39 -17.76 15.31 12.90
CA PHE A 39 -17.08 16.55 12.54
C PHE A 39 -17.57 17.10 11.18
N LYS A 40 -18.40 18.15 11.22
CA LYS A 40 -18.91 18.85 10.00
C LYS A 40 -17.98 19.93 9.45
N LYS A 41 -17.06 20.46 10.27
CA LYS A 41 -16.07 21.47 9.85
C LYS A 41 -14.68 20.97 10.21
N MET A 42 -13.85 20.79 9.18
CA MET A 42 -12.48 20.31 9.35
C MET A 42 -11.50 21.48 9.31
N ASN A 43 -10.57 21.52 10.27
CA ASN A 43 -9.48 22.48 10.24
C ASN A 43 -8.52 22.12 9.11
N ARG A 44 -8.27 23.06 8.20
CA ARG A 44 -7.40 22.87 7.04
C ARG A 44 -5.99 22.41 7.42
N ALA A 45 -5.43 22.95 8.51
CA ALA A 45 -4.10 22.54 8.99
C ALA A 45 -4.04 21.06 9.41
N ILE A 46 -5.12 20.55 10.04
CA ILE A 46 -5.21 19.14 10.44
C ILE A 46 -5.39 18.27 9.21
N PHE A 47 -6.23 18.69 8.26
CA PHE A 47 -6.46 17.94 7.01
C PHE A 47 -5.20 17.84 6.15
N ASP A 48 -4.48 18.94 5.96
CA ASP A 48 -3.21 18.96 5.22
C ASP A 48 -2.16 18.09 5.93
N GLY A 49 -2.14 18.09 7.27
CA GLY A 49 -1.30 17.19 8.07
C GLY A 49 -1.65 15.71 7.88
N MET A 50 -2.94 15.37 7.84
CA MET A 50 -3.40 14.00 7.56
C MET A 50 -3.01 13.56 6.15
N LEU A 51 -3.25 14.39 5.12
CA LEU A 51 -2.86 14.09 3.74
C LEU A 51 -1.34 13.89 3.60
N GLY A 52 -0.55 14.74 4.25
CA GLY A 52 0.91 14.61 4.29
C GLY A 52 1.37 13.33 4.97
N PHE A 53 0.71 12.93 6.07
CA PHE A 53 0.99 11.67 6.75
C PHE A 53 0.71 10.47 5.85
N THR A 54 -0.46 10.40 5.22
CA THR A 54 -0.81 9.28 4.33
C THR A 54 0.15 9.21 3.14
N GLY A 55 0.48 10.36 2.54
CA GLY A 55 1.47 10.43 1.46
C GLY A 55 2.84 9.91 1.89
N GLY A 56 3.32 10.33 3.07
CA GLY A 56 4.60 9.90 3.62
C GLY A 56 4.67 8.40 3.90
N VAL A 57 3.66 7.82 4.54
CA VAL A 57 3.58 6.38 4.82
C VAL A 57 3.60 5.57 3.51
N MET A 58 2.84 6.00 2.51
CA MET A 58 2.78 5.29 1.22
C MET A 58 4.10 5.35 0.43
N VAL A 59 4.80 6.48 0.46
CA VAL A 59 6.14 6.60 -0.16
C VAL A 59 7.14 5.69 0.55
N ALA A 60 7.14 5.64 1.89
CA ALA A 60 8.02 4.77 2.63
C ALA A 60 7.74 3.29 2.35
N ALA A 61 6.47 2.85 2.43
CA ALA A 61 6.08 1.48 2.16
C ALA A 61 6.46 1.04 0.73
N SER A 62 6.34 1.95 -0.26
CA SER A 62 6.73 1.67 -1.63
C SER A 62 8.22 1.32 -1.77
N PHE A 63 9.09 1.94 -0.98
CA PHE A 63 10.51 1.64 -1.01
C PHE A 63 10.88 0.40 -0.17
N TRP A 64 10.58 0.43 1.13
CA TRP A 64 11.04 -0.60 2.06
C TRP A 64 10.26 -1.92 1.98
N SER A 65 8.97 -1.86 1.66
CA SER A 65 8.12 -3.06 1.64
C SER A 65 7.90 -3.64 0.25
N LEU A 66 8.12 -2.86 -0.82
CA LEU A 66 7.89 -3.29 -2.20
C LEU A 66 9.16 -3.29 -3.04
N LEU A 67 9.81 -2.13 -3.25
CA LEU A 67 10.96 -2.02 -4.14
C LEU A 67 12.19 -2.78 -3.64
N ALA A 68 12.60 -2.59 -2.37
CA ALA A 68 13.79 -3.25 -1.86
C ALA A 68 13.65 -4.79 -1.86
N PRO A 69 12.54 -5.36 -1.34
CA PRO A 69 12.30 -6.81 -1.45
C PRO A 69 12.16 -7.27 -2.90
N GLY A 70 11.52 -6.48 -3.77
CA GLY A 70 11.37 -6.80 -5.19
C GLY A 70 12.70 -6.86 -5.94
N ILE A 71 13.64 -5.97 -5.61
CA ILE A 71 15.02 -6.03 -6.11
C ILE A 71 15.70 -7.29 -5.58
N GLU A 72 15.58 -7.59 -4.28
CA GLU A 72 16.19 -8.77 -3.65
C GLU A 72 15.74 -10.10 -4.29
N MET A 73 14.46 -10.18 -4.69
CA MET A 73 13.86 -11.34 -5.36
C MET A 73 14.26 -11.50 -6.83
N SER A 74 14.86 -10.49 -7.46
CA SER A 74 15.33 -10.59 -8.85
C SER A 74 16.61 -11.41 -8.96
N GLU A 75 16.67 -12.25 -9.99
CA GLU A 75 17.88 -12.96 -10.40
C GLU A 75 18.88 -11.99 -11.06
N GLY A 76 20.18 -12.29 -10.96
CA GLY A 76 21.28 -11.49 -11.54
C GLY A 76 22.18 -10.79 -10.51
N GLU A 77 23.29 -10.22 -10.97
CA GLU A 77 24.25 -9.46 -10.14
C GLU A 77 24.34 -7.99 -10.56
N GLY A 78 24.55 -7.11 -9.59
CA GLY A 78 24.73 -5.67 -9.82
C GLY A 78 23.51 -5.01 -10.46
N PHE A 79 23.67 -4.42 -11.65
CA PHE A 79 22.65 -3.60 -12.30
C PHE A 79 21.47 -4.43 -12.85
N GLU A 80 21.73 -5.67 -13.28
CA GLU A 80 20.69 -6.57 -13.84
C GLU A 80 19.57 -6.85 -12.84
N LYS A 81 19.91 -6.93 -11.56
CA LYS A 81 18.99 -7.17 -10.44
C LYS A 81 17.97 -6.04 -10.24
N VAL A 82 18.30 -4.82 -10.63
CA VAL A 82 17.48 -3.63 -10.41
C VAL A 82 16.54 -3.37 -11.60
N VAL A 83 16.88 -3.90 -12.78
CA VAL A 83 16.13 -3.65 -14.02
C VAL A 83 14.65 -4.05 -13.90
N PRO A 84 14.28 -5.26 -13.42
CA PRO A 84 12.86 -5.64 -13.34
C PRO A 84 12.05 -4.75 -12.40
N ALA A 85 12.63 -4.37 -11.25
CA ALA A 85 11.97 -3.51 -10.28
C ALA A 85 11.75 -2.09 -10.83
N VAL A 86 12.75 -1.51 -11.50
CA VAL A 86 12.64 -0.17 -12.12
C VAL A 86 11.64 -0.17 -13.26
N VAL A 87 11.68 -1.17 -14.13
CA VAL A 87 10.73 -1.28 -15.25
C VAL A 87 9.31 -1.46 -14.73
N GLY A 88 9.09 -2.35 -13.75
CA GLY A 88 7.78 -2.56 -13.14
C GLY A 88 7.24 -1.29 -12.47
N PHE A 89 8.08 -0.59 -11.70
CA PHE A 89 7.71 0.66 -11.05
C PHE A 89 7.38 1.77 -12.06
N ALA A 90 8.20 1.94 -13.10
CA ALA A 90 7.97 2.94 -14.14
C ALA A 90 6.71 2.64 -14.96
N LEU A 91 6.46 1.38 -15.32
CA LEU A 91 5.23 0.98 -16.01
C LEU A 91 3.99 1.21 -15.14
N GLY A 92 4.05 0.90 -13.84
CA GLY A 92 2.98 1.20 -12.90
C GLY A 92 2.69 2.70 -12.79
N ALA A 93 3.74 3.53 -12.71
CA ALA A 93 3.60 4.98 -12.69
C ALA A 93 2.97 5.53 -13.98
N LEU A 94 3.44 5.05 -15.15
CA LEU A 94 2.87 5.42 -16.45
C LEU A 94 1.42 4.96 -16.60
N PHE A 95 1.07 3.78 -16.08
CA PHE A 95 -0.29 3.28 -16.10
C PHE A 95 -1.24 4.18 -15.30
N ILE A 96 -0.88 4.54 -14.07
CA ILE A 96 -1.69 5.45 -13.24
C ILE A 96 -1.79 6.84 -13.89
N PHE A 97 -0.68 7.35 -14.44
CA PHE A 97 -0.68 8.62 -15.17
C PHE A 97 -1.58 8.59 -16.41
N GLY A 98 -1.59 7.47 -17.14
CA GLY A 98 -2.49 7.28 -18.28
C GLY A 98 -3.95 7.25 -17.85
N LEU A 99 -4.28 6.53 -16.76
CA LEU A 99 -5.63 6.49 -16.21
C LEU A 99 -6.12 7.88 -15.79
N ASP A 100 -5.28 8.66 -15.10
CA ASP A 100 -5.60 10.03 -14.70
C ASP A 100 -5.92 10.91 -15.91
N LYS A 101 -5.21 10.72 -17.03
CA LYS A 101 -5.43 11.52 -18.24
C LYS A 101 -6.66 11.12 -19.03
N VAL A 102 -7.05 9.84 -18.99
CA VAL A 102 -8.20 9.29 -19.73
C VAL A 102 -9.51 9.52 -18.98
N LEU A 103 -9.48 9.53 -17.65
CA LEU A 103 -10.68 9.76 -16.85
C LEU A 103 -11.13 11.22 -16.97
N PRO A 104 -12.37 11.48 -17.44
CA PRO A 104 -12.93 12.83 -17.43
C PRO A 104 -13.14 13.24 -15.97
N HIS A 105 -12.49 14.34 -15.59
CA HIS A 105 -12.54 14.95 -14.26
C HIS A 105 -13.84 15.71 -14.05
#